data_AF-A0A842UHS1-F1
#
_entry.id   AF-A0A842UHS1-F1
#
_cell.length_a   1.000
_cell.length_b   1.000
_cell.length_c   1.000
_cell.angle_alpha   90.00
_cell.angle_beta   90.00
_cell.angle_gamma   90.00
#
_symmetry.space_group_name_H-M   'P 1'
#
loop_
_entity.id
_entity.type
_entity.pdbx_description
1 polymer ?
#
loop_
_entity_poly.entity_id
_entity_poly.type
_entity_poly.pdbx_seq_one_letter_code
_entity_poly.pdbx_strand_id
1 'polypeptide(L)'
;MVFLGVDIIRLFGWVSLIFFVSFLFFLFLSIVILFLFWKTNKVYFPSIAFVILKGVETPLKYFFWMLKLDDEILDRLLIEIMNKINVRNYCKIGYEKRAVFFPQCLRHPKCPAPLVSEGLMCVACGKCGLGEIKKLCMKEKIDFFIAPGSTLVKRMMKKHKPKAVLGVGCCMEVKEGMELIMPFNLPVQGVVLLNDGCMDTRVDLIELFDILFAKNEYDSIYDKKDVVSQAEHISSLWREKK
;
A
#
# COMPACT_ATOMS: atom_id res chain seq x y z
N MET A 1 63.31 0.69 17.34
CA MET A 1 62.29 1.74 17.15
C MET A 1 61.89 1.97 15.69
N VAL A 2 62.82 1.90 14.72
CA VAL A 2 62.54 2.15 13.29
C VAL A 2 61.64 1.08 12.63
N PHE A 3 61.73 -0.18 13.03
CA PHE A 3 60.90 -1.27 12.48
C PHE A 3 59.40 -1.10 12.78
N LEU A 4 59.04 -0.69 13.99
CA LEU A 4 57.63 -0.45 14.38
C LEU A 4 56.96 0.68 13.59
N GLY A 5 57.72 1.72 13.20
CA GLY A 5 57.18 2.86 12.45
C GLY A 5 56.81 2.51 11.00
N VAL A 6 57.60 1.67 10.33
CA VAL A 6 57.35 1.25 8.95
C VAL A 6 56.13 0.32 8.87
N ASP A 7 55.94 -0.55 9.85
CA ASP A 7 54.78 -1.44 9.91
C ASP A 7 53.47 -0.68 10.19
N ILE A 8 53.52 0.36 11.03
CA ILE A 8 52.36 1.24 11.27
C ILE A 8 51.98 2.01 10.00
N ILE A 9 52.95 2.59 9.28
CA ILE A 9 52.68 3.32 8.04
C ILE A 9 52.09 2.39 6.96
N ARG A 10 52.61 1.17 6.85
CA ARG A 10 52.07 0.15 5.92
C ARG A 10 50.64 -0.26 6.29
N LEU A 11 50.37 -0.49 7.58
CA LEU A 11 49.03 -0.82 8.06
C LEU A 11 48.03 0.30 7.74
N PHE A 12 48.38 1.55 8.02
CA PHE A 12 47.56 2.72 7.69
C PHE A 12 47.30 2.83 6.18
N GLY A 13 48.32 2.56 5.36
CA GLY A 13 48.18 2.53 3.90
C GLY A 13 47.16 1.50 3.42
N TRP A 14 47.23 0.27 3.93
CA TRP A 14 46.27 -0.79 3.59
C TRP A 14 44.86 -0.47 4.05
N VAL A 15 44.69 0.05 5.27
CA VAL A 15 43.38 0.45 5.80
C VAL A 15 42.77 1.54 4.91
N SER A 16 43.52 2.60 4.60
CA SER A 16 43.06 3.68 3.73
C SER A 16 42.69 3.18 2.33
N LEU A 17 43.50 2.27 1.76
CA LEU A 17 43.24 1.67 0.45
C LEU A 17 41.95 0.84 0.45
N ILE A 18 41.72 0.02 1.48
CA ILE A 18 40.48 -0.77 1.61
C ILE A 18 39.27 0.15 1.72
N PHE A 19 39.35 1.22 2.51
CA PHE A 19 38.28 2.22 2.60
C PHE A 19 38.00 2.87 1.25
N PHE A 20 39.04 3.25 0.51
CA PHE A 20 38.90 3.87 -0.81
C PHE A 20 38.27 2.92 -1.84
N VAL A 21 38.72 1.67 -1.90
CA VAL A 21 38.15 0.64 -2.80
C VAL A 21 36.71 0.34 -2.44
N SER A 22 36.40 0.22 -1.14
CA SER A 22 35.02 0.05 -0.65
C SER A 22 34.12 1.22 -1.07
N PHE A 23 34.60 2.46 -0.90
CA PHE A 23 33.89 3.66 -1.33
C PHE A 23 33.61 3.68 -2.84
N LEU A 24 34.62 3.35 -3.66
CA LEU A 24 34.45 3.24 -5.12
C LEU A 24 33.46 2.13 -5.50
N PHE A 25 33.47 1.00 -4.79
CA PHE A 25 32.52 -0.09 -5.02
C PHE A 25 31.08 0.35 -4.71
N PHE A 26 30.85 1.05 -3.58
CA PHE A 26 29.52 1.59 -3.26
C PHE A 26 29.07 2.67 -4.22
N LEU A 27 29.97 3.55 -4.69
CA LEU A 27 29.68 4.52 -5.75
C LEU A 27 29.26 3.82 -7.04
N PHE A 28 30.02 2.80 -7.47
CA PHE A 28 29.69 2.01 -8.64
C PHE A 28 28.34 1.31 -8.48
N LEU A 29 28.08 0.68 -7.34
CA LEU A 29 26.80 0.04 -7.04
C LEU A 29 25.64 1.03 -7.10
N SER A 30 25.81 2.23 -6.53
CA SER A 30 24.84 3.32 -6.59
C SER A 30 24.56 3.75 -8.03
N ILE A 31 25.60 3.95 -8.84
CA ILE A 31 25.46 4.30 -10.26
C ILE A 31 24.75 3.19 -11.04
N VAL A 32 25.06 1.91 -10.76
CA VAL A 32 24.38 0.77 -11.39
C VAL A 32 22.90 0.73 -11.00
N ILE A 33 22.57 0.95 -9.72
CA ILE A 33 21.17 1.02 -9.25
C ILE A 33 20.43 2.17 -9.93
N LEU A 34 21.04 3.36 -10.00
CA LEU A 34 20.48 4.53 -10.67
C LEU A 34 20.32 4.30 -12.18
N PHE A 35 21.28 3.64 -12.83
CA PHE A 35 21.22 3.31 -14.25
C PHE A 35 20.14 2.26 -14.55
N LEU A 36 20.02 1.23 -13.71
CA LEU A 36 18.95 0.25 -13.79
C LEU A 36 17.59 0.92 -13.59
N PHE A 37 17.47 1.82 -12.61
CA PHE A 37 16.28 2.63 -12.38
C PHE A 37 15.94 3.47 -13.61
N TRP A 38 16.90 4.20 -14.17
CA TRP A 38 16.71 5.08 -15.34
C TRP A 38 16.30 4.30 -16.60
N LYS A 39 16.96 3.18 -16.89
CA LYS A 39 16.69 2.40 -18.10
C LYS A 39 15.35 1.66 -18.05
N THR A 40 14.90 1.29 -16.85
CA THR A 40 13.72 0.44 -16.73
C THR A 40 12.48 1.17 -16.27
N ASN A 41 12.62 2.37 -15.68
CA ASN A 41 11.53 3.11 -15.05
C ASN A 41 10.71 2.20 -14.09
N LYS A 42 11.39 1.18 -13.52
CA LYS A 42 10.85 0.10 -12.71
C LYS A 42 11.60 0.11 -11.39
N VAL A 43 10.87 0.27 -10.31
CA VAL A 43 11.35 -0.09 -8.98
C VAL A 43 11.24 -1.62 -8.88
N TYR A 44 12.32 -2.34 -9.17
CA TYR A 44 12.36 -3.82 -9.13
C TYR A 44 12.04 -4.39 -7.75
N PHE A 45 12.23 -3.59 -6.71
CA PHE A 45 11.89 -3.91 -5.33
C PHE A 45 11.12 -2.75 -4.71
N PRO A 46 9.76 -2.74 -4.76
CA PRO A 46 8.96 -1.74 -4.05
C PRO A 46 9.33 -1.67 -2.57
N SER A 47 9.82 -2.77 -1.99
CA SER A 47 10.38 -2.82 -0.65
C SER A 47 11.55 -1.84 -0.44
N ILE A 48 12.46 -1.63 -1.40
CA ILE A 48 13.57 -0.66 -1.23
C ILE A 48 13.05 0.77 -1.17
N ALA A 49 12.14 1.13 -2.07
CA ALA A 49 11.51 2.45 -2.05
C ALA A 49 10.79 2.68 -0.71
N PHE A 50 10.11 1.65 -0.19
CA PHE A 50 9.49 1.70 1.12
C PHE A 50 10.48 1.97 2.25
N VAL A 51 11.62 1.27 2.29
CA VAL A 51 12.66 1.51 3.33
C VAL A 51 13.14 2.96 3.29
N ILE A 52 13.40 3.48 2.09
CA ILE A 52 13.89 4.85 1.91
C ILE A 52 12.84 5.85 2.38
N LEU A 53 11.59 5.69 1.93
CA LEU A 53 10.48 6.57 2.31
C LEU A 53 10.27 6.58 3.83
N LYS A 54 10.29 5.40 4.47
CA LYS A 54 10.16 5.26 5.92
C LYS A 54 11.31 5.93 6.67
N GLY A 55 12.53 5.81 6.17
CA GLY A 55 13.70 6.48 6.76
C GLY A 55 13.61 8.00 6.73
N VAL A 56 12.99 8.56 5.68
CA VAL A 56 12.76 10.01 5.53
C VAL A 56 11.51 10.48 6.30
N GLU A 57 10.53 9.60 6.50
CA GLU A 57 9.30 9.93 7.20
C GLU A 57 9.54 10.40 8.64
N THR A 58 10.29 9.63 9.44
CA THR A 58 10.50 9.96 10.86
C THR A 58 11.10 11.36 11.08
N PRO A 59 12.18 11.78 10.39
CA PRO A 59 12.69 13.14 10.53
C PRO A 59 11.70 14.20 10.01
N LEU A 60 10.91 13.89 8.97
CA LEU A 60 9.87 14.81 8.49
C LEU A 60 8.74 14.99 9.50
N LYS A 61 8.26 13.92 10.15
CA LYS A 61 7.25 14.02 11.23
C LYS A 61 7.77 14.83 12.40
N TYR A 62 9.02 14.61 12.79
CA TYR A 62 9.64 15.43 13.83
C TYR A 62 9.68 16.92 13.45
N PHE A 63 9.97 17.23 12.19
CA PHE A 63 9.94 18.59 11.66
C PHE A 63 8.52 19.17 11.61
N PHE A 64 7.52 18.40 11.18
CA PHE A 64 6.11 18.79 11.13
C PHE A 64 5.56 19.05 12.53
N TRP A 65 5.89 18.18 13.48
CA TRP A 65 5.58 18.35 14.89
C TRP A 65 6.17 19.65 15.45
N MET A 66 7.43 19.97 15.12
CA MET A 66 8.06 21.25 15.50
C MET A 66 7.30 22.46 14.94
N LEU A 67 6.73 22.34 13.73
CA LEU A 67 5.92 23.36 13.08
C LEU A 67 4.43 23.32 13.45
N LYS A 68 4.00 22.38 14.32
CA LYS A 68 2.60 22.12 14.66
C LYS A 68 1.71 21.84 13.44
N LEU A 69 2.26 21.17 12.43
CA LEU A 69 1.52 20.69 11.26
C LEU A 69 0.91 19.32 11.54
N ASP A 70 -0.14 18.98 10.79
CA ASP A 70 -0.77 17.67 10.85
C ASP A 70 0.07 16.63 10.11
N ASP A 71 0.48 15.58 10.82
CA ASP A 71 1.26 14.47 10.29
C ASP A 71 0.47 13.62 9.27
N GLU A 72 -0.88 13.70 9.28
CA GLU A 72 -1.73 12.97 8.33
C GLU A 72 -1.46 13.38 6.88
N ILE A 73 -1.08 14.64 6.64
CA ILE A 73 -0.70 15.15 5.32
C ILE A 73 0.47 14.36 4.75
N LEU A 74 1.47 14.07 5.59
CA LEU A 74 2.65 13.31 5.18
C LEU A 74 2.26 11.85 4.90
N ASP A 75 1.43 11.25 5.74
CA ASP A 75 0.97 9.87 5.56
C ASP A 75 0.18 9.71 4.25
N ARG A 76 -0.69 10.67 3.91
CA ARG A 76 -1.42 10.68 2.63
C ARG A 76 -0.47 10.80 1.43
N LEU A 77 0.50 11.70 1.50
CA LEU A 77 1.51 11.86 0.45
C LEU A 77 2.31 10.56 0.25
N LEU A 78 2.69 9.88 1.33
CA LEU A 78 3.40 8.61 1.26
C LEU A 78 2.56 7.52 0.58
N ILE A 79 1.26 7.43 0.91
CA ILE A 79 0.32 6.52 0.26
C ILE A 79 0.23 6.80 -1.25
N GLU A 80 0.11 8.06 -1.65
CA GLU A 80 0.04 8.44 -3.06
C GLU A 80 1.31 8.08 -3.84
N ILE A 81 2.49 8.35 -3.26
CA ILE A 81 3.77 7.97 -3.85
C ILE A 81 3.84 6.45 -4.00
N MET A 82 3.45 5.71 -2.96
CA MET A 82 3.44 4.24 -2.97
C MET A 82 2.47 3.67 -4.00
N ASN A 83 1.30 4.26 -4.16
CA ASN A 83 0.35 3.91 -5.21
C ASN A 83 0.99 4.08 -6.59
N LYS A 84 1.59 5.25 -6.88
CA LYS A 84 2.27 5.54 -8.15
C LYS A 84 3.45 4.58 -8.43
N ILE A 85 4.20 4.19 -7.41
CA ILE A 85 5.31 3.24 -7.57
C ILE A 85 4.79 1.84 -7.93
N ASN A 86 3.67 1.42 -7.34
CA ASN A 86 3.19 0.04 -7.45
C ASN A 86 2.17 -0.19 -8.57
N VAL A 87 1.49 0.86 -9.07
CA VAL A 87 0.37 0.73 -10.01
C VAL A 87 0.72 -0.11 -11.23
N ARG A 88 1.90 0.10 -11.84
CA ARG A 88 2.36 -0.68 -13.01
C ARG A 88 2.46 -2.18 -12.74
N ASN A 89 2.94 -2.56 -11.56
CA ASN A 89 3.11 -3.96 -11.20
C ASN A 89 1.79 -4.57 -10.72
N TYR A 90 0.97 -3.77 -10.03
CA TYR A 90 -0.39 -4.14 -9.62
C TYR A 90 -1.26 -4.48 -10.83
N CYS A 91 -1.29 -3.63 -11.87
CA CYS A 91 -2.13 -3.81 -13.06
C CYS A 91 -1.77 -5.06 -13.88
N LYS A 92 -0.52 -5.53 -13.83
CA LYS A 92 -0.07 -6.75 -14.53
C LYS A 92 -0.60 -8.05 -13.89
N ILE A 93 -1.05 -7.98 -12.64
CA ILE A 93 -1.56 -9.15 -11.92
C ILE A 93 -3.04 -9.31 -12.28
N GLY A 94 -3.41 -10.51 -12.74
CA GLY A 94 -4.80 -10.88 -13.01
C GLY A 94 -5.69 -10.76 -11.78
N TYR A 95 -6.97 -10.41 -11.98
CA TYR A 95 -7.94 -10.17 -10.91
C TYR A 95 -8.08 -11.36 -9.95
N GLU A 96 -7.99 -12.58 -10.47
CA GLU A 96 -8.08 -13.84 -9.72
C GLU A 96 -6.93 -14.07 -8.74
N LYS A 97 -5.89 -13.22 -8.78
CA LYS A 97 -4.75 -13.25 -7.87
C LYS A 97 -4.66 -11.98 -7.03
N ARG A 98 -5.67 -11.11 -7.07
CA ARG A 98 -5.76 -9.90 -6.25
C ARG A 98 -6.59 -10.18 -5.00
N ALA A 99 -6.20 -9.56 -3.90
CA ALA A 99 -7.01 -9.50 -2.68
C ALA A 99 -7.28 -8.05 -2.31
N VAL A 100 -8.52 -7.76 -1.92
CA VAL A 100 -8.93 -6.45 -1.38
C VAL A 100 -9.34 -6.59 0.08
N PHE A 101 -8.82 -5.70 0.92
CA PHE A 101 -9.11 -5.63 2.35
C PHE A 101 -9.87 -4.34 2.66
N PHE A 102 -11.10 -4.49 3.14
CA PHE A 102 -11.94 -3.40 3.61
C PHE A 102 -11.89 -3.28 5.14
N PRO A 103 -12.04 -2.06 5.69
CA PRO A 103 -12.11 -1.84 7.12
C PRO A 103 -13.51 -2.19 7.63
N GLN A 104 -13.62 -2.55 8.91
CA GLN A 104 -14.92 -2.79 9.53
C GLN A 104 -15.79 -1.52 9.64
N CYS A 105 -15.17 -0.33 9.63
CA CYS A 105 -15.82 0.97 9.80
C CYS A 105 -16.79 1.34 8.66
N LEU A 106 -16.61 0.76 7.47
CA LEU A 106 -17.53 0.93 6.32
C LEU A 106 -18.88 0.22 6.51
N ARG A 107 -18.98 -0.66 7.52
CA ARG A 107 -20.21 -1.38 7.82
C ARG A 107 -21.19 -0.46 8.51
N HIS A 108 -22.47 -0.68 8.21
CA HIS A 108 -23.53 -0.14 9.03
C HIS A 108 -23.46 -0.68 10.48
N PRO A 109 -23.71 0.13 11.52
CA PRO A 109 -23.66 -0.31 12.93
C PRO A 109 -24.50 -1.56 13.23
N LYS A 110 -25.68 -1.64 12.62
CA LYS A 110 -26.63 -2.77 12.72
C LYS A 110 -26.32 -3.95 11.76
N CYS A 111 -25.11 -4.08 11.25
CA CYS A 111 -24.74 -5.13 10.30
C CYS A 111 -24.67 -6.51 11.00
N PRO A 112 -25.40 -7.54 10.53
CA PRO A 112 -25.44 -8.87 11.16
C PRO A 112 -24.26 -9.78 10.76
N ALA A 113 -23.27 -9.28 10.01
CA ALA A 113 -22.17 -10.09 9.51
C ALA A 113 -21.34 -10.70 10.66
N PRO A 114 -21.25 -12.05 10.75
CA PRO A 114 -20.55 -12.71 11.84
C PRO A 114 -19.04 -12.57 11.69
N LEU A 115 -18.35 -12.52 12.82
CA LEU A 115 -16.89 -12.59 12.87
C LEU A 115 -16.46 -14.07 12.90
N VAL A 116 -15.67 -14.48 11.91
CA VAL A 116 -15.08 -15.82 11.84
C VAL A 116 -13.57 -15.73 11.63
N SER A 117 -12.89 -16.88 11.51
CA SER A 117 -11.44 -16.93 11.31
C SER A 117 -10.95 -16.30 9.99
N GLU A 118 -11.82 -16.03 9.04
CA GLU A 118 -11.48 -15.34 7.78
C GLU A 118 -11.83 -13.85 7.81
N GLY A 119 -12.33 -13.36 8.94
CA GLY A 119 -12.75 -11.97 9.11
C GLY A 119 -14.26 -11.83 9.24
N LEU A 120 -14.77 -10.65 8.90
CA LEU A 120 -16.19 -10.37 8.93
C LEU A 120 -16.85 -10.88 7.64
N MET A 121 -17.75 -11.86 7.77
CA MET A 121 -18.41 -12.45 6.61
C MET A 121 -19.61 -11.62 6.18
N CYS A 122 -19.43 -10.79 5.15
CA CYS A 122 -20.54 -10.03 4.57
C CYS A 122 -21.62 -10.98 4.03
N VAL A 123 -22.81 -10.92 4.63
CA VAL A 123 -24.02 -11.66 4.21
C VAL A 123 -24.89 -10.86 3.22
N ALA A 124 -24.34 -9.78 2.63
CA ALA A 124 -25.05 -8.87 1.73
C ALA A 124 -26.39 -8.36 2.31
N CYS A 125 -26.40 -7.95 3.57
CA CYS A 125 -27.61 -7.51 4.30
C CYS A 125 -28.29 -6.23 3.77
N GLY A 126 -27.73 -5.58 2.75
CA GLY A 126 -28.28 -4.37 2.13
C GLY A 126 -28.12 -3.06 2.92
N LYS A 127 -27.57 -3.09 4.15
CA LYS A 127 -27.45 -1.90 5.02
C LYS A 127 -26.27 -0.98 4.69
N CYS A 128 -25.36 -1.39 3.81
CA CYS A 128 -24.17 -0.64 3.40
C CYS A 128 -23.69 -1.13 2.03
N GLY A 129 -22.85 -0.36 1.34
CA GLY A 129 -22.37 -0.67 -0.01
C GLY A 129 -21.46 -1.90 -0.14
N LEU A 130 -20.89 -2.42 0.96
CA LEU A 130 -19.98 -3.58 0.94
C LEU A 130 -20.61 -4.86 0.34
N GLY A 131 -21.93 -5.02 0.44
CA GLY A 131 -22.64 -6.17 -0.14
C GLY A 131 -22.57 -6.18 -1.66
N GLU A 132 -22.77 -5.03 -2.29
CA GLU A 132 -22.70 -4.90 -3.75
C GLU A 132 -21.25 -4.98 -4.25
N ILE A 133 -20.30 -4.35 -3.55
CA ILE A 133 -18.87 -4.47 -3.87
C ILE A 133 -18.42 -5.95 -3.82
N LYS A 134 -18.86 -6.71 -2.81
CA LYS A 134 -18.56 -8.14 -2.71
C LYS A 134 -19.04 -8.90 -3.94
N LYS A 135 -20.25 -8.63 -4.44
CA LYS A 135 -20.77 -9.28 -5.66
C LYS A 135 -19.90 -8.97 -6.89
N LEU A 136 -19.46 -7.72 -7.03
CA LEU A 136 -18.56 -7.31 -8.12
C LEU A 136 -17.21 -8.03 -8.03
N CYS A 137 -16.61 -8.08 -6.83
CA CYS A 137 -15.35 -8.80 -6.61
C CYS A 137 -15.48 -10.29 -6.94
N MET A 138 -16.58 -10.93 -6.52
CA MET A 138 -16.84 -12.35 -6.81
C MET A 138 -16.97 -12.63 -8.31
N LYS A 139 -17.60 -11.72 -9.08
CA LYS A 139 -17.73 -11.85 -10.53
C LYS A 139 -16.36 -11.88 -11.23
N GLU A 140 -15.44 -11.05 -10.77
CA GLU A 140 -14.07 -10.95 -11.30
C GLU A 140 -13.08 -11.89 -10.59
N LYS A 141 -13.54 -12.73 -9.66
CA LYS A 141 -12.74 -13.66 -8.83
C LYS A 141 -11.68 -12.97 -7.96
N ILE A 142 -11.91 -11.72 -7.59
CA ILE A 142 -11.06 -10.99 -6.64
C ILE A 142 -11.39 -11.46 -5.22
N ASP A 143 -10.37 -11.82 -4.44
CA ASP A 143 -10.54 -12.19 -3.04
C ASP A 143 -10.98 -10.97 -2.22
N PHE A 144 -12.15 -11.05 -1.58
CA PHE A 144 -12.75 -9.96 -0.81
C PHE A 144 -12.72 -10.28 0.69
N PHE A 145 -12.08 -9.41 1.48
CA PHE A 145 -12.01 -9.54 2.93
C PHE A 145 -12.46 -8.26 3.64
N ILE A 146 -13.15 -8.41 4.76
CA ILE A 146 -13.38 -7.32 5.71
C ILE A 146 -12.55 -7.61 6.95
N ALA A 147 -11.52 -6.80 7.17
CA ALA A 147 -10.54 -6.99 8.22
C ALA A 147 -10.79 -6.03 9.38
N PRO A 148 -11.07 -6.55 10.60
CA PRO A 148 -11.17 -5.70 11.79
C PRO A 148 -9.78 -5.27 12.32
N GLY A 149 -8.69 -5.84 11.79
CA GLY A 149 -7.34 -5.48 12.20
C GLY A 149 -6.24 -6.18 11.40
N SER A 150 -5.02 -5.67 11.53
CA SER A 150 -3.83 -6.05 10.77
C SER A 150 -3.43 -7.53 10.91
N THR A 151 -3.71 -8.15 12.06
CA THR A 151 -3.49 -9.59 12.29
C THR A 151 -4.28 -10.45 11.32
N LEU A 152 -5.52 -10.07 10.98
CA LEU A 152 -6.31 -10.80 10.00
C LEU A 152 -5.65 -10.71 8.62
N VAL A 153 -5.20 -9.52 8.23
CA VAL A 153 -4.53 -9.29 6.95
C VAL A 153 -3.34 -10.24 6.81
N LYS A 154 -2.44 -10.31 7.81
CA LYS A 154 -1.31 -11.26 7.80
C LYS A 154 -1.74 -12.71 7.63
N ARG A 155 -2.82 -13.12 8.31
CA ARG A 155 -3.34 -14.50 8.22
C ARG A 155 -3.89 -14.81 6.84
N MET A 156 -4.68 -13.91 6.27
CA MET A 156 -5.24 -14.08 4.92
C MET A 156 -4.15 -14.06 3.85
N MET A 157 -3.14 -13.20 3.99
CA MET A 157 -1.97 -13.20 3.11
C MET A 157 -1.24 -14.55 3.10
N LYS A 158 -1.03 -15.17 4.28
CA LYS A 158 -0.38 -16.49 4.38
C LYS A 158 -1.26 -17.62 3.84
N LYS A 159 -2.57 -17.54 4.04
CA LYS A 159 -3.54 -18.57 3.65
C LYS A 159 -3.84 -18.54 2.14
N HIS A 160 -4.21 -17.39 1.61
CA HIS A 160 -4.65 -17.22 0.21
C HIS A 160 -3.50 -16.91 -0.74
N LYS A 161 -2.36 -16.42 -0.23
CA LYS A 161 -1.15 -16.11 -1.02
C LYS A 161 -1.44 -15.29 -2.28
N PRO A 162 -2.16 -14.15 -2.16
CA PRO A 162 -2.43 -13.31 -3.32
C PRO A 162 -1.12 -12.76 -3.91
N LYS A 163 -1.19 -12.29 -5.16
CA LYS A 163 -0.07 -11.70 -5.89
C LYS A 163 -0.12 -10.18 -5.99
N ALA A 164 -1.24 -9.58 -5.60
CA ALA A 164 -1.40 -8.13 -5.44
C ALA A 164 -2.45 -7.84 -4.36
N VAL A 165 -2.31 -6.70 -3.68
CA VAL A 165 -3.17 -6.32 -2.56
C VAL A 165 -3.69 -4.90 -2.73
N LEU A 166 -4.99 -4.70 -2.46
CA LEU A 166 -5.59 -3.39 -2.29
C LEU A 166 -6.07 -3.24 -0.84
N GLY A 167 -5.56 -2.24 -0.14
CA GLY A 167 -6.03 -1.85 1.19
C GLY A 167 -6.98 -0.67 1.09
N VAL A 168 -8.10 -0.73 1.83
CA VAL A 168 -9.03 0.39 2.01
C VAL A 168 -9.10 0.68 3.50
N GLY A 169 -9.06 1.95 3.90
CA GLY A 169 -9.01 2.31 5.32
C GLY A 169 -8.79 3.80 5.55
N CYS A 170 -8.74 4.21 6.81
CA CYS A 170 -8.25 5.55 7.14
C CYS A 170 -6.77 5.69 6.75
N CYS A 171 -6.25 6.91 6.75
CA CYS A 171 -4.87 7.19 6.32
C CYS A 171 -3.85 6.30 7.06
N MET A 172 -3.99 6.18 8.38
CA MET A 172 -3.13 5.34 9.22
C MET A 172 -3.26 3.84 8.88
N GLU A 173 -4.48 3.31 8.76
CA GLU A 173 -4.71 1.88 8.45
C GLU A 173 -4.14 1.49 7.08
N VAL A 174 -4.33 2.33 6.07
CA VAL A 174 -3.81 2.07 4.71
C VAL A 174 -2.29 2.04 4.73
N LYS A 175 -1.66 3.02 5.36
CA LYS A 175 -0.20 3.10 5.45
C LYS A 175 0.39 1.91 6.22
N GLU A 176 -0.11 1.62 7.43
CA GLU A 176 0.35 0.45 8.20
C GLU A 176 0.09 -0.85 7.45
N GLY A 177 -1.01 -0.93 6.70
CA GLY A 177 -1.31 -2.03 5.80
C GLY A 177 -0.23 -2.20 4.72
N MET A 178 0.19 -1.12 4.07
CA MET A 178 1.28 -1.16 3.08
C MET A 178 2.60 -1.63 3.71
N GLU A 179 2.93 -1.12 4.90
CA GLU A 179 4.12 -1.55 5.67
C GLU A 179 4.09 -3.06 5.97
N LEU A 180 2.92 -3.56 6.33
CA LEU A 180 2.71 -4.96 6.68
C LEU A 180 2.86 -5.90 5.49
N ILE A 181 2.53 -5.44 4.28
CA ILE A 181 2.66 -6.21 3.04
C ILE A 181 4.09 -6.17 2.49
N MET A 182 4.89 -5.17 2.86
CA MET A 182 6.26 -4.99 2.38
C MET A 182 7.16 -6.25 2.43
N PRO A 183 7.15 -7.07 3.51
CA PRO A 183 7.99 -8.29 3.57
C PRO A 183 7.57 -9.38 2.58
N PHE A 184 6.35 -9.31 2.03
CA PHE A 184 5.86 -10.27 1.04
C PHE A 184 6.32 -9.92 -0.39
N ASN A 185 6.91 -8.74 -0.60
CA ASN A 185 7.37 -8.24 -1.91
C ASN A 185 6.28 -8.31 -3.00
N LEU A 186 5.07 -7.86 -2.65
CA LEU A 186 3.92 -7.81 -3.56
C LEU A 186 3.54 -6.37 -3.86
N PRO A 187 3.04 -6.07 -5.08
CA PRO A 187 2.46 -4.78 -5.38
C PRO A 187 1.25 -4.54 -4.48
N VAL A 188 1.27 -3.39 -3.79
CA VAL A 188 0.19 -2.92 -2.93
C VAL A 188 -0.35 -1.59 -3.45
N GLN A 189 -1.66 -1.42 -3.38
CA GLN A 189 -2.35 -0.15 -3.60
C GLN A 189 -3.20 0.16 -2.37
N GLY A 190 -3.50 1.43 -2.16
CA GLY A 190 -4.31 1.93 -1.05
C GLY A 190 -5.35 2.93 -1.51
N VAL A 191 -6.56 2.84 -0.96
CA VAL A 191 -7.60 3.86 -1.11
C VAL A 191 -7.94 4.38 0.28
N VAL A 192 -7.77 5.69 0.47
CA VAL A 192 -8.04 6.34 1.75
C VAL A 192 -9.53 6.68 1.80
N LEU A 193 -10.15 6.49 2.97
CA LEU A 193 -11.53 6.88 3.20
C LEU A 193 -11.70 8.41 3.04
N LEU A 194 -12.92 8.83 2.67
CA LEU A 194 -13.28 10.25 2.53
C LEU A 194 -13.41 10.94 3.89
N ASN A 195 -13.77 10.17 4.91
CA ASN A 195 -13.90 10.62 6.27
C ASN A 195 -13.42 9.52 7.23
N ASP A 196 -12.74 9.98 8.28
CA ASP A 196 -12.31 9.14 9.38
C ASP A 196 -13.28 9.25 10.56
N GLY A 197 -13.15 8.31 11.50
CA GLY A 197 -14.09 8.09 12.58
C GLY A 197 -14.58 6.65 12.50
N CYS A 198 -14.43 5.87 13.56
CA CYS A 198 -14.66 4.42 13.53
C CYS A 198 -16.09 3.97 13.17
N MET A 199 -16.98 4.91 12.84
CA MET A 199 -18.39 4.72 12.52
C MET A 199 -18.77 5.64 11.34
N ASP A 200 -19.61 5.13 10.45
CA ASP A 200 -20.19 5.88 9.32
C ASP A 200 -19.16 6.46 8.33
N THR A 201 -18.08 5.72 8.09
CA THR A 201 -17.09 6.11 7.08
C THR A 201 -17.60 5.90 5.65
N ARG A 202 -16.95 6.58 4.72
CA ARG A 202 -17.25 6.56 3.29
C ARG A 202 -15.97 6.35 2.50
N VAL A 203 -16.11 5.69 1.37
CA VAL A 203 -15.04 5.50 0.39
C VAL A 203 -15.47 6.14 -0.93
N ASP A 204 -14.55 6.78 -1.62
CA ASP A 204 -14.78 7.17 -3.01
C ASP A 204 -14.83 5.91 -3.87
N LEU A 205 -16.01 5.59 -4.40
CA LEU A 205 -16.20 4.40 -5.21
C LEU A 205 -15.60 4.51 -6.59
N ILE A 206 -15.44 5.73 -7.11
CA ILE A 206 -14.80 5.94 -8.40
C ILE A 206 -13.33 5.60 -8.25
N GLU A 207 -12.65 6.20 -7.25
CA GLU A 207 -11.25 5.90 -6.93
C GLU A 207 -11.06 4.41 -6.59
N LEU A 208 -11.96 3.84 -5.77
CA LEU A 208 -11.90 2.44 -5.41
C LEU A 208 -11.96 1.54 -6.65
N PHE A 209 -12.92 1.78 -7.53
CA PHE A 209 -13.09 0.95 -8.71
C PHE A 209 -11.93 1.15 -9.68
N ASP A 210 -11.45 2.40 -9.86
CA ASP A 210 -10.31 2.72 -10.72
C ASP A 210 -9.15 1.81 -10.39
N ILE A 211 -8.82 1.71 -9.11
CA ILE A 211 -7.72 0.87 -8.64
C ILE A 211 -8.10 -0.61 -8.66
N LEU A 212 -9.28 -0.98 -8.17
CA LEU A 212 -9.72 -2.38 -8.05
C LEU A 212 -9.71 -3.09 -9.42
N PHE A 213 -10.24 -2.43 -10.45
CA PHE A 213 -10.39 -2.95 -11.80
C PHE A 213 -9.32 -2.47 -12.79
N ALA A 214 -8.27 -1.76 -12.34
CA ALA A 214 -7.20 -1.29 -13.23
C ALA A 214 -6.56 -2.45 -14.02
N LYS A 215 -6.53 -2.32 -15.36
CA LYS A 215 -5.75 -3.19 -16.26
C LYS A 215 -4.44 -2.57 -16.73
N ASN A 216 -4.33 -1.25 -16.69
CA ASN A 216 -3.11 -0.52 -17.01
C ASN A 216 -2.99 0.75 -16.12
N GLU A 217 -1.85 1.43 -16.16
CA GLU A 217 -1.57 2.63 -15.31
C GLU A 217 -2.41 3.86 -15.70
N TYR A 218 -2.98 3.87 -16.92
CA TYR A 218 -3.80 4.95 -17.46
C TYR A 218 -5.28 4.57 -17.55
N ASP A 219 -5.68 3.44 -16.96
CA ASP A 219 -7.04 2.91 -17.06
C ASP A 219 -7.93 3.75 -16.15
N SER A 220 -8.72 4.63 -16.75
CA SER A 220 -9.70 5.47 -16.07
C SER A 220 -11.08 4.86 -16.24
N ILE A 221 -11.81 4.67 -15.14
CA ILE A 221 -13.20 4.19 -15.16
C ILE A 221 -14.16 5.27 -15.63
N TYR A 222 -13.76 6.54 -15.68
CA TYR A 222 -14.56 7.59 -16.30
C TYR A 222 -14.93 7.26 -17.76
N ASP A 223 -14.14 6.43 -18.46
CA ASP A 223 -14.44 5.98 -19.81
C ASP A 223 -15.49 4.84 -19.88
N LYS A 224 -15.86 4.25 -18.73
CA LYS A 224 -16.78 3.12 -18.58
C LYS A 224 -18.07 3.56 -17.87
N LYS A 225 -18.98 4.20 -18.61
CA LYS A 225 -20.27 4.73 -18.09
C LYS A 225 -21.06 3.74 -17.22
N ASP A 226 -21.07 2.46 -17.57
CA ASP A 226 -21.77 1.42 -16.80
C ASP A 226 -21.18 1.24 -15.39
N VAL A 227 -19.87 1.38 -15.24
CA VAL A 227 -19.20 1.22 -13.95
C VAL A 227 -19.33 2.50 -13.11
N VAL A 228 -19.33 3.68 -13.74
CA VAL A 228 -19.60 4.96 -13.07
C VAL A 228 -21.02 4.98 -12.49
N SER A 229 -22.04 4.59 -13.27
CA SER A 229 -23.42 4.51 -12.78
C SER A 229 -23.58 3.49 -11.63
N GLN A 230 -22.86 2.37 -11.68
CA GLN A 230 -22.80 1.41 -10.57
C GLN A 230 -22.13 2.00 -9.33
N ALA A 231 -21.03 2.75 -9.49
CA ALA A 231 -20.35 3.44 -8.39
C ALA A 231 -21.29 4.46 -7.72
N GLU A 232 -22.00 5.27 -8.50
CA GLU A 232 -22.98 6.23 -7.97
C GLU A 232 -24.12 5.52 -7.23
N HIS A 233 -24.66 4.43 -7.81
CA HIS A 233 -25.69 3.63 -7.16
C HIS A 233 -25.21 3.04 -5.82
N ILE A 234 -24.03 2.43 -5.76
CA ILE A 234 -23.51 1.84 -4.51
C ILE A 234 -23.16 2.95 -3.51
N SER A 235 -22.68 4.12 -3.97
CA SER A 235 -22.44 5.29 -3.11
C SER A 235 -23.73 5.71 -2.42
N SER A 236 -24.86 5.66 -3.15
CA SER A 236 -26.17 5.98 -2.60
C SER A 236 -26.62 5.05 -1.46
N LEU A 237 -26.13 3.80 -1.41
CA LEU A 237 -26.44 2.87 -0.31
C LEU A 237 -25.81 3.29 1.03
N TRP A 238 -24.80 4.15 0.98
CA TRP A 238 -24.25 4.84 2.15
C TRP A 238 -24.86 6.23 2.35
N ARG A 239 -25.52 6.80 1.34
CA ARG A 239 -26.27 8.06 1.45
C ARG A 239 -27.67 7.78 2.01
N GLU A 240 -27.68 7.56 3.33
CA GLU A 240 -28.82 7.70 4.26
C GLU A 240 -29.85 6.57 4.39
N LYS A 241 -30.31 6.36 5.63
CA LYS A 241 -31.64 6.84 6.08
C LYS A 241 -31.63 6.94 7.62
N LYS A 242 -31.98 8.13 8.12
CA LYS A 242 -32.39 8.51 9.49
C LYS A 242 -32.31 7.41 10.57
#